data_AF-A0A3N9UF37-F1
#
_entry.id   AF-A0A3N9UF37-F1
#
_cell.length_a   1.000
_cell.length_b   1.000
_cell.length_c   1.000
_cell.angle_alpha   90.00
_cell.angle_beta   90.00
_cell.angle_gamma   90.00
#
_symmetry.space_group_name_H-M   'P 1'
#
loop_
_entity.id
_entity.type
_entity.pdbx_description
1 polymer ?
#
loop_
_entity_poly.entity_id
_entity_poly.type
_entity_poly.pdbx_seq_one_letter_code
_entity_poly.pdbx_strand_id
1 'polypeptide(L)'
;MKNHTKQSNGVRTIFKPTGVRQEFSQVDLAKEQVIFKVVYGEETYMTVTVDVKTDGVEINGSVEPLGELSMDQDSWVDLFKEQAKFFIEKKISNPNEYYDELIKNQS
;
A
#
# COMPACT_ATOMS: atom_id res chain seq x y z
N MET A 1 11.33 55.87 14.31
CA MET A 1 11.65 54.49 14.76
C MET A 1 11.53 53.56 13.57
N LYS A 2 12.60 52.84 13.21
CA LYS A 2 12.65 51.98 12.02
C LYS A 2 12.09 50.60 12.41
N ASN A 3 10.98 50.22 11.80
CA ASN A 3 10.37 48.91 12.01
C ASN A 3 11.23 47.84 11.31
N HIS A 4 11.93 47.02 12.10
CA HIS A 4 12.62 45.84 11.60
C HIS A 4 11.59 44.72 11.40
N THR A 5 11.09 44.54 10.18
CA THR A 5 10.35 43.34 9.78
C THR A 5 11.34 42.18 9.72
N LYS A 6 11.42 41.41 10.81
CA LYS A 6 12.18 40.17 10.88
C LYS A 6 11.44 39.11 10.05
N GLN A 7 11.83 38.94 8.79
CA GLN A 7 11.37 37.84 7.95
C GLN A 7 11.83 36.52 8.60
N SER A 8 10.89 35.71 9.06
CA SER A 8 11.18 34.33 9.48
C SER A 8 11.38 33.50 8.23
N ASN A 9 12.63 33.12 7.96
CA ASN A 9 12.95 32.13 6.93
C ASN A 9 12.45 30.76 7.42
N GLY A 10 11.19 30.44 7.15
CA GLY A 10 10.60 29.14 7.50
C GLY A 10 11.32 28.02 6.75
N VAL A 11 11.85 27.04 7.47
CA VAL A 11 12.38 25.82 6.87
C VAL A 11 11.21 25.04 6.28
N ARG A 12 11.21 24.85 4.96
CA ARG A 12 10.18 24.08 4.25
C ARG A 12 10.63 22.63 4.13
N THR A 13 9.99 21.73 4.86
CA THR A 13 10.14 20.29 4.65
C THR A 13 9.33 19.86 3.43
N ILE A 14 9.94 19.08 2.54
CA ILE A 14 9.27 18.52 1.35
C ILE A 14 9.18 17.01 1.55
N PHE A 15 7.97 16.46 1.46
CA PHE A 15 7.76 15.02 1.39
C PHE A 15 8.01 14.55 -0.04
N LYS A 16 8.94 13.60 -0.20
CA LYS A 16 9.21 12.93 -1.47
C LYS A 16 8.79 11.47 -1.35
N PRO A 17 7.94 10.93 -2.23
CA PRO A 17 7.57 9.52 -2.19
C PRO A 17 8.80 8.64 -2.44
N THR A 18 8.86 7.50 -1.75
CA THR A 18 9.98 6.55 -1.91
C THR A 18 9.94 5.85 -3.26
N GLY A 19 8.76 5.77 -3.89
CA GLY A 19 8.53 5.07 -5.16
C GLY A 19 8.15 3.60 -4.98
N VAL A 20 8.18 3.09 -3.74
CA VAL A 20 7.63 1.78 -3.39
C VAL A 20 6.12 1.88 -3.41
N ARG A 21 5.46 0.96 -4.13
CA ARG A 21 4.01 0.92 -4.26
C ARG A 21 3.47 -0.48 -4.06
N GLN A 22 2.25 -0.53 -3.53
CA GLN A 22 1.44 -1.72 -3.53
C GLN A 22 0.67 -1.82 -4.85
N GLU A 23 0.62 -3.01 -5.43
CA GLU A 23 -0.26 -3.33 -6.56
C GLU A 23 -1.22 -4.46 -6.17
N PHE A 24 -2.49 -4.27 -6.52
CA PHE A 24 -3.53 -5.27 -6.36
C PHE A 24 -3.53 -6.18 -7.59
N SER A 25 -3.04 -7.41 -7.44
CA SER A 25 -2.89 -8.30 -8.60
C SER A 25 -4.16 -9.09 -8.87
N GLN A 26 -4.81 -9.64 -7.84
CA GLN A 26 -5.99 -10.50 -8.00
C GLN A 26 -6.76 -10.64 -6.69
N VAL A 27 -8.10 -10.57 -6.76
CA VAL A 27 -9.01 -10.95 -5.67
C VAL A 27 -9.90 -12.09 -6.15
N ASP A 28 -9.79 -13.25 -5.51
CA ASP A 28 -10.66 -14.41 -5.75
C ASP A 28 -11.68 -14.52 -4.61
N LEU A 29 -12.89 -14.00 -4.84
CA LEU A 29 -13.98 -14.03 -3.87
C LEU A 29 -14.52 -15.45 -3.61
N ALA A 30 -14.31 -16.41 -4.53
CA ALA A 30 -14.80 -17.77 -4.35
C ALA A 30 -13.88 -18.59 -3.45
N LYS A 31 -12.56 -18.36 -3.57
CA LYS A 31 -11.55 -18.97 -2.69
C LYS A 31 -11.26 -18.15 -1.44
N GLU A 32 -11.76 -16.92 -1.37
CA GLU A 32 -11.44 -15.94 -0.33
C GLU A 32 -9.93 -15.67 -0.24
N GLN A 33 -9.30 -15.54 -1.41
CA GLN A 33 -7.86 -15.34 -1.56
C GLN A 33 -7.56 -14.01 -2.25
N VAL A 34 -6.52 -13.32 -1.80
CA VAL A 34 -6.05 -12.06 -2.39
C VAL A 34 -4.55 -12.09 -2.62
N ILE A 35 -4.12 -11.65 -3.80
CA ILE A 35 -2.72 -11.57 -4.19
C ILE A 35 -2.30 -10.09 -4.27
N PHE A 36 -1.32 -9.74 -3.45
CA PHE A 36 -0.69 -8.44 -3.37
C PHE A 36 0.73 -8.48 -3.91
N LYS A 37 1.18 -7.35 -4.48
CA LYS A 37 2.57 -7.16 -4.90
C LYS A 37 3.13 -5.87 -4.30
N VAL A 38 4.38 -5.94 -3.85
CA VAL A 38 5.20 -4.77 -3.54
C VAL A 38 6.16 -4.55 -4.70
N VAL A 39 6.03 -3.38 -5.32
CA VAL A 39 6.73 -3.02 -6.56
C VAL A 39 7.56 -1.77 -6.33
N TYR A 40 8.78 -1.77 -6.87
CA TYR A 40 9.65 -0.60 -6.94
C TYR A 40 10.15 -0.44 -8.38
N GLY A 41 9.86 0.71 -8.99
CA GLY A 41 10.07 0.89 -10.44
C GLY A 41 9.15 -0.03 -11.25
N GLU A 42 9.76 -0.95 -12.00
CA GLU A 42 9.10 -2.00 -12.81
C GLU A 42 9.29 -3.40 -12.21
N GLU A 43 9.97 -3.51 -11.08
CA GLU A 43 10.36 -4.78 -10.47
C GLU A 43 9.43 -5.14 -9.30
N THR A 44 8.98 -6.39 -9.25
CA THR A 44 8.25 -6.94 -8.10
C THR A 44 9.26 -7.52 -7.11
N TYR A 45 9.30 -6.97 -5.90
CA TYR A 45 10.19 -7.40 -4.84
C TYR A 45 9.55 -8.46 -3.95
N MET A 46 8.25 -8.33 -3.70
CA MET A 46 7.50 -9.25 -2.86
C MET A 46 6.10 -9.47 -3.42
N THR A 47 5.67 -10.72 -3.43
CA THR A 47 4.28 -11.13 -3.70
C THR A 47 3.75 -11.83 -2.45
N VAL A 48 2.57 -11.42 -2.00
CA VAL A 48 1.92 -12.00 -0.81
C VAL A 48 0.55 -12.51 -1.21
N THR A 49 0.32 -13.79 -0.98
CA THR A 49 -0.98 -14.42 -1.12
C THR A 49 -1.58 -14.57 0.27
N VAL A 50 -2.73 -13.95 0.50
CA VAL A 50 -3.48 -14.05 1.75
C VAL A 50 -4.72 -14.90 1.51
N ASP A 51 -4.85 -15.99 2.25
CA ASP A 51 -6.03 -16.84 2.31
C ASP A 51 -6.82 -16.48 3.57
N VAL A 52 -7.92 -15.73 3.39
CA VAL A 52 -8.72 -15.20 4.51
C VAL A 52 -9.46 -16.32 5.24
N LYS A 53 -9.83 -17.40 4.52
CA LYS A 53 -10.58 -18.52 5.07
C LYS A 53 -9.77 -19.32 6.09
N THR A 54 -8.48 -19.48 5.84
CA THR A 54 -7.56 -20.27 6.69
C THR A 54 -6.64 -19.41 7.55
N ASP A 55 -6.72 -18.08 7.42
CA ASP A 55 -5.74 -17.12 7.96
C ASP A 55 -4.30 -17.44 7.50
N GLY A 56 -4.18 -18.03 6.30
CA GLY A 56 -2.94 -18.46 5.71
C GLY A 56 -2.26 -17.32 4.95
N VAL A 57 -0.93 -17.23 5.05
CA VAL A 57 -0.14 -16.29 4.26
C VAL A 57 1.02 -17.02 3.59
N GLU A 58 1.14 -16.85 2.28
CA GLU A 58 2.27 -17.29 1.50
C GLU A 58 3.03 -16.07 0.97
N ILE A 59 4.34 -16.01 1.23
CA ILE A 59 5.20 -14.90 0.84
C ILE A 59 6.23 -15.42 -0.16
N ASN A 60 6.33 -14.73 -1.29
CA ASN A 60 7.32 -14.99 -2.32
C ASN A 60 8.13 -13.72 -2.58
N GLY A 61 9.46 -13.81 -2.44
CA GLY A 61 10.36 -12.64 -2.52
C GLY A 61 10.60 -11.98 -1.16
N SER A 62 11.17 -10.77 -1.17
CA SER A 62 11.52 -10.02 0.05
C SER A 62 11.66 -8.53 -0.26
N VAL A 63 11.26 -7.69 0.69
CA VAL A 63 11.46 -6.23 0.65
C VAL A 63 12.79 -5.78 1.28
N GLU A 64 13.57 -6.69 1.88
CA GLU A 64 14.88 -6.38 2.48
C GLU A 64 15.81 -5.57 1.55
N PRO A 65 15.90 -5.85 0.24
CA PRO A 65 16.78 -5.09 -0.66
C PRO A 65 16.39 -3.60 -0.80
N LEU A 66 15.14 -3.24 -0.47
CA LEU A 66 14.66 -1.86 -0.52
C LEU A 66 15.16 -1.02 0.68
N GLY A 67 15.61 -1.66 1.76
CA GLY A 67 16.11 -1.00 2.96
C GLY A 67 15.14 0.07 3.47
N GLU A 68 15.65 1.27 3.75
CA GLU A 68 14.86 2.40 4.28
C GLU A 68 13.81 2.97 3.30
N LEU A 69 13.75 2.51 2.04
CA LEU A 69 12.74 2.94 1.08
C LEU A 69 11.37 2.29 1.32
N SER A 70 11.35 1.17 2.05
CA SER A 70 10.17 0.34 2.30
C SER A 70 9.93 0.17 3.80
N MET A 71 8.68 -0.11 4.17
CA MET A 71 8.41 -0.74 5.46
C MET A 71 8.96 -2.16 5.47
N ASP A 72 9.15 -2.71 6.67
CA ASP A 72 9.56 -4.10 6.85
C ASP A 72 8.50 -5.09 6.33
N GLN A 73 8.91 -6.34 6.16
CA GLN A 73 8.08 -7.38 5.59
C GLN A 73 6.83 -7.66 6.45
N ASP A 74 6.97 -7.68 7.77
CA ASP A 74 5.87 -8.01 8.69
C ASP A 74 4.80 -6.91 8.63
N SER A 75 5.22 -5.65 8.61
CA SER A 75 4.34 -4.49 8.42
C SER A 75 3.54 -4.58 7.11
N TRP A 76 4.16 -5.00 6.00
CA TRP A 76 3.46 -5.21 4.74
C TRP A 76 2.44 -6.35 4.83
N VAL A 77 2.82 -7.47 5.45
CA VAL A 77 1.95 -8.64 5.61
C VAL A 77 0.72 -8.29 6.46
N ASP A 78 0.91 -7.58 7.57
CA ASP A 78 -0.19 -7.15 8.42
C ASP A 78 -1.16 -6.20 7.70
N LEU A 79 -0.62 -5.24 6.92
CA LEU A 79 -1.42 -4.38 6.06
C LEU A 79 -2.24 -5.18 5.05
N PHE A 80 -1.63 -6.16 4.40
CA PHE A 80 -2.30 -6.99 3.39
C PHE A 80 -3.36 -7.91 3.99
N LYS A 81 -3.15 -8.44 5.19
CA LYS A 81 -4.18 -9.22 5.90
C LYS A 81 -5.45 -8.40 6.14
N GLU A 82 -5.30 -7.19 6.66
CA GLU A 82 -6.44 -6.32 6.95
C GLU A 82 -7.17 -5.88 5.68
N GLN A 83 -6.42 -5.55 4.61
CA GLN A 83 -7.03 -5.22 3.32
C GLN A 83 -7.73 -6.43 2.67
N ALA A 84 -7.14 -7.62 2.75
CA ALA A 84 -7.76 -8.83 2.21
C ALA A 84 -9.10 -9.10 2.88
N LYS A 85 -9.16 -9.06 4.23
CA LYS A 85 -10.41 -9.19 4.98
C LYS A 85 -11.44 -8.18 4.51
N PHE A 86 -11.07 -6.91 4.40
CA PHE A 86 -11.96 -5.86 3.92
C PHE A 86 -12.52 -6.16 2.52
N PHE A 87 -11.69 -6.57 1.56
CA PHE A 87 -12.16 -6.88 0.21
C PHE A 87 -13.10 -8.09 0.17
N ILE A 88 -12.80 -9.14 0.92
CA ILE A 88 -13.67 -10.32 1.01
C ILE A 88 -15.00 -9.96 1.68
N GLU A 89 -14.98 -9.27 2.83
CA GLU A 89 -16.18 -8.85 3.56
C GLU A 89 -17.11 -7.95 2.74
N LYS A 90 -16.51 -7.03 1.96
CA LYS A 90 -17.25 -6.11 1.09
C LYS A 90 -17.55 -6.68 -0.30
N LYS A 91 -17.12 -7.91 -0.59
CA LYS A 91 -17.24 -8.56 -1.90
C LYS A 91 -16.65 -7.73 -3.04
N ILE A 92 -15.52 -7.08 -2.78
CA ILE A 92 -14.79 -6.26 -3.75
C ILE A 92 -13.85 -7.18 -4.54
N SER A 93 -14.20 -7.46 -5.80
CA SER A 93 -13.35 -8.25 -6.71
C SER A 93 -12.29 -7.40 -7.43
N ASN A 94 -12.50 -6.09 -7.52
CA ASN A 94 -11.59 -5.16 -8.19
C ASN A 94 -11.29 -3.95 -7.28
N PRO A 95 -10.22 -4.01 -6.48
CA PRO A 95 -9.85 -2.92 -5.58
C PRO A 95 -9.58 -1.59 -6.28
N ASN A 96 -8.98 -1.60 -7.47
CA ASN A 96 -8.67 -0.38 -8.22
C ASN A 96 -9.95 0.38 -8.59
N GLU A 97 -10.94 -0.34 -9.14
CA GLU A 97 -12.24 0.23 -9.50
C GLU A 97 -12.99 0.78 -8.28
N TYR A 98 -12.95 0.06 -7.16
CA TYR A 98 -13.54 0.52 -5.90
C TYR A 98 -12.96 1.87 -5.44
N TYR A 99 -11.64 2.01 -5.45
CA TYR A 99 -11.00 3.27 -5.05
C TYR A 99 -11.25 4.40 -6.07
N ASP A 100 -11.26 4.10 -7.36
CA ASP A 100 -11.59 5.09 -8.40
C ASP A 100 -13.01 5.65 -8.23
N GLU A 101 -13.99 4.81 -7.91
CA GLU A 101 -15.36 5.24 -7.63
C GLU A 101 -15.45 6.11 -6.37
N LEU A 102 -14.73 5.74 -5.31
CA LEU A 102 -14.70 6.54 -4.08
C LEU A 102 -14.14 7.95 -4.32
N ILE A 103 -13.08 8.07 -5.11
CA ILE A 103 -12.48 9.37 -5.44
C ILE A 103 -13.45 10.22 -6.27
N LYS A 104 -14.12 9.62 -7.26
CA LYS A 104 -15.12 10.30 -8.10
C LYS A 104 -16.31 10.80 -7.29
N ASN A 105 -16.77 10.03 -6.32
CA ASN A 105 -17.93 10.37 -5.48
C ASN A 105 -17.63 11.43 -4.40
N GLN A 106 -16.37 11.83 -4.24
CA GLN A 106 -15.95 12.93 -3.35
C GLN A 106 -15.77 14.28 -4.07
N SER A 107 -15.91 14.30 -5.40
CA SER A 107 -15.84 15.52 -6.24
C SER A 107 -17.22 16.12 -6.47
#